data_AF-A0A9P8HTF1-F1
#
_entry.id   AF-A0A9P8HTF1-F1
#
_cell.length_a   1.000
_cell.length_b   1.000
_cell.length_c   1.000
_cell.angle_alpha   90.00
_cell.angle_beta   90.00
_cell.angle_gamma   90.00
#
_symmetry.space_group_name_H-M   'P 1'
#
loop_
_entity.id
_entity.type
_entity.pdbx_description
1 polymer ?
#
loop_
_entity_poly.entity_id
_entity_poly.type
_entity_poly.pdbx_seq_one_letter_code
_entity_poly.pdbx_strand_id
1 'polypeptide(L)'
;MPTMLPPPQQTADRRPARSRTLDEFLSTEFSSAPSTLPSIGTTIVSGGRRSKSASERAADAERAAYEEANFVRLPKTSRKDRTRHQNGARREAGYGGEEWRELGEGVERIERLTRRKDGGAGT
;
A
#
# COMPACT_ATOMS: atom_id res chain seq x y z
N MET A 1 6.37 -37.14 7.49
CA MET A 1 5.61 -36.33 6.51
C MET A 1 6.55 -35.25 5.99
N PRO A 2 6.87 -35.18 4.69
CA PRO A 2 7.75 -34.15 4.16
C PRO A 2 6.94 -32.86 3.92
N THR A 3 7.29 -31.77 4.59
CA THR A 3 6.71 -30.45 4.40
C THR A 3 7.21 -29.88 3.07
N MET A 4 6.30 -29.64 2.12
CA MET A 4 6.62 -28.92 0.89
C MET A 4 6.90 -27.46 1.22
N LEU A 5 8.16 -27.04 1.04
CA LEU A 5 8.54 -25.63 1.10
C LEU A 5 7.95 -24.92 -0.14
N PRO A 6 7.27 -23.77 -0.01
CA PRO A 6 6.81 -23.01 -1.16
C PRO A 6 8.02 -22.58 -2.02
N PRO A 7 7.88 -22.56 -3.37
CA PRO A 7 8.98 -22.20 -4.25
C PRO A 7 9.45 -20.77 -3.97
N PRO A 8 10.77 -20.48 -4.10
CA PRO A 8 11.29 -19.13 -3.93
C PRO A 8 10.63 -18.20 -4.95
N GLN A 9 9.99 -17.14 -4.47
CA GLN A 9 9.47 -16.10 -5.34
C GLN A 9 10.65 -15.51 -6.14
N GLN A 10 10.57 -15.61 -7.46
CA GLN A 10 11.49 -14.93 -8.35
C GLN A 10 11.48 -13.44 -8.00
N THR A 11 12.64 -12.88 -7.68
CA THR A 11 12.79 -11.45 -7.42
C THR A 11 12.40 -10.73 -8.71
N ALA A 12 11.14 -10.28 -8.79
CA ALA A 12 10.69 -9.45 -9.89
C ALA A 12 11.65 -8.26 -9.96
N ASP A 13 12.31 -8.10 -11.11
CA ASP A 13 13.12 -6.93 -11.41
C ASP A 13 12.38 -5.71 -10.90
N ARG A 14 13.03 -4.97 -10.01
CA ARG A 14 12.45 -3.91 -9.20
C ARG A 14 12.02 -2.79 -10.15
N ARG A 15 10.84 -2.93 -10.74
CA ARG A 15 10.24 -1.97 -11.67
C ARG A 15 10.35 -0.60 -11.00
N PRO A 16 10.75 0.44 -11.73
CA PRO A 16 10.89 1.77 -11.15
C PRO A 16 9.60 2.10 -10.41
N ALA A 17 9.72 2.43 -9.13
CA ALA A 17 8.59 2.59 -8.22
C ALA A 17 7.57 3.54 -8.87
N ARG A 18 6.41 2.98 -9.22
CA ARG A 18 5.30 3.73 -9.80
C ARG A 18 4.87 4.80 -8.79
N SER A 19 4.55 6.00 -9.26
CA SER A 19 4.02 7.03 -8.37
C SER A 19 2.62 6.61 -7.95
N ARG A 20 2.43 6.48 -6.63
CA ARG A 20 1.18 6.03 -6.04
C ARG A 20 -0.03 6.87 -6.46
N THR A 21 0.14 8.18 -6.61
CA THR A 21 -0.92 9.09 -7.07
C THR A 21 -1.31 8.86 -8.53
N LEU A 22 -0.36 8.47 -9.40
CA LEU A 22 -0.70 8.08 -10.77
C LEU A 22 -1.40 6.72 -10.79
N ASP A 23 -0.97 5.77 -9.96
CA ASP A 23 -1.64 4.46 -9.84
C ASP A 23 -3.09 4.63 -9.34
N GLU A 24 -3.31 5.51 -8.35
CA GLU A 24 -4.64 5.86 -7.87
C GLU A 24 -5.49 6.47 -8.99
N PHE A 25 -4.99 7.50 -9.68
CA PHE A 25 -5.69 8.12 -10.81
C PHE A 25 -6.06 7.11 -11.91
N LEU A 26 -5.13 6.22 -12.27
CA LEU A 26 -5.38 5.18 -13.26
C LEU A 26 -6.48 4.20 -12.79
N SER A 27 -6.46 3.83 -11.51
CA SER A 27 -7.43 2.88 -10.96
C SER A 27 -8.83 3.45 -10.77
N THR A 28 -8.93 4.75 -10.47
CA THR A 28 -10.20 5.38 -10.08
C THR A 28 -10.86 6.08 -11.27
N GLU A 29 -10.08 6.80 -12.08
CA GLU A 29 -10.62 7.67 -13.15
C GLU A 29 -10.50 7.05 -14.54
N PHE A 30 -9.39 6.35 -14.82
CA PHE A 30 -9.13 5.82 -16.17
C PHE A 30 -9.64 4.39 -16.37
N SER A 31 -9.67 3.60 -15.30
CA SER A 31 -10.10 2.21 -15.35
C SER A 31 -11.63 2.13 -15.41
N SER A 32 -12.15 1.37 -16.37
CA SER A 32 -13.58 1.02 -16.44
C SER A 32 -13.95 -0.14 -15.50
N ALA A 33 -12.98 -0.71 -14.78
CA ALA A 33 -13.22 -1.83 -13.87
C ALA A 33 -13.73 -1.32 -12.50
N PRO A 34 -14.76 -1.95 -11.92
CA PRO A 34 -15.25 -1.56 -10.59
C PRO A 34 -14.21 -1.88 -9.52
N SER A 35 -13.95 -0.91 -8.64
CA SER A 35 -13.07 -1.09 -7.49
C SER A 35 -13.86 -1.60 -6.28
N THR A 36 -13.25 -2.49 -5.51
CA THR A 36 -13.87 -3.05 -4.30
C THR A 36 -13.77 -2.04 -3.15
N LEU A 37 -14.90 -1.45 -2.78
CA LEU A 37 -14.98 -0.59 -1.59
C LEU A 37 -15.37 -1.42 -0.36
N PRO A 38 -14.73 -1.17 0.80
CA PRO A 38 -15.11 -1.83 2.04
C PRO A 38 -16.46 -1.30 2.55
N SER A 39 -17.12 -2.10 3.40
CA SER A 39 -18.29 -1.61 4.13
C SER A 39 -17.89 -0.47 5.10
N ILE A 40 -18.73 0.56 5.19
CA ILE A 40 -18.45 1.85 5.87
C ILE A 40 -17.94 1.65 7.30
N GLY A 41 -18.57 0.76 8.07
CA GLY A 41 -18.22 0.55 9.48
C GLY A 41 -16.93 -0.24 9.72
N THR A 42 -16.40 -0.92 8.69
CA THR A 42 -15.25 -1.84 8.85
C THR A 42 -13.90 -1.13 8.89
N THR A 43 -13.85 0.13 8.44
CA THR A 43 -12.63 0.93 8.39
C THR A 43 -12.38 1.69 9.69
N ILE A 44 -13.39 1.85 10.54
CA ILE A 44 -13.31 2.60 11.79
C ILE A 44 -12.57 1.77 12.84
N VAL A 45 -11.55 2.35 13.48
CA VAL A 45 -10.81 1.69 14.56
C VAL A 45 -10.67 2.57 15.80
N SER A 46 -10.27 1.94 16.91
CA SER A 46 -10.10 2.60 18.21
C SER A 46 -11.36 3.35 18.67
N GLY A 47 -12.55 2.78 18.39
CA GLY A 47 -13.83 3.37 18.79
C GLY A 47 -14.14 4.72 18.11
N GLY A 48 -13.70 4.93 16.87
CA GLY A 48 -13.95 6.17 16.13
C GLY A 48 -12.81 7.19 16.18
N ARG A 49 -11.73 6.92 16.92
CA ARG A 49 -10.59 7.85 17.02
C ARG A 49 -9.78 7.96 15.72
N ARG A 50 -9.87 6.96 14.85
CA ARG A 50 -9.18 6.93 13.56
C ARG A 50 -9.88 5.98 12.59
N SER A 51 -9.66 6.23 11.30
CA SER A 51 -10.05 5.34 10.21
C SER A 51 -8.81 4.70 9.59
N LYS A 52 -8.92 3.44 9.16
CA LYS A 52 -7.83 2.74 8.45
C LYS A 52 -7.63 3.32 7.06
N SER A 53 -6.38 3.51 6.67
CA SER A 53 -6.06 3.87 5.29
C SER A 53 -6.18 2.69 4.33
N ALA A 54 -6.14 2.96 3.02
CA ALA A 54 -6.10 1.89 2.02
C ALA A 54 -4.87 0.98 2.15
N SER A 55 -3.69 1.52 2.49
CA SER A 55 -2.48 0.68 2.65
C SER A 55 -2.51 -0.16 3.91
N GLU A 56 -3.01 0.39 5.01
CA GLU A 56 -3.18 -0.37 6.26
C GLU A 56 -4.17 -1.52 6.09
N ARG A 57 -5.26 -1.30 5.32
CA ARG A 57 -6.20 -2.37 4.98
C ARG A 57 -5.56 -3.47 4.15
N ALA A 58 -4.70 -3.12 3.18
CA ALA A 58 -3.97 -4.11 2.40
C ALA A 58 -3.03 -4.94 3.28
N ALA A 59 -2.27 -4.30 4.17
CA ALA A 59 -1.39 -4.99 5.12
C ALA A 59 -2.16 -5.90 6.10
N ASP A 60 -3.33 -5.47 6.57
CA ASP A 60 -4.19 -6.28 7.42
C ASP A 60 -4.78 -7.48 6.66
N ALA A 61 -5.17 -7.30 5.40
CA ALA A 61 -5.66 -8.38 4.54
C ALA A 61 -4.55 -9.40 4.24
N GLU A 62 -3.31 -8.94 3.98
CA GLU A 62 -2.14 -9.81 3.82
C GLU A 62 -1.86 -10.61 5.10
N ARG A 63 -1.94 -9.96 6.27
CA ARG A 63 -1.80 -10.65 7.55
C ARG A 63 -2.88 -11.70 7.75
N ALA A 64 -4.14 -11.37 7.49
CA ALA A 64 -5.25 -12.32 7.61
C ALA A 64 -5.07 -13.51 6.66
N ALA A 65 -4.72 -13.26 5.40
CA ALA A 65 -4.44 -14.30 4.41
C ALA A 65 -3.29 -15.22 4.87
N TYR A 66 -2.24 -14.67 5.48
CA TYR A 66 -1.17 -15.47 6.05
C TYR A 66 -1.64 -16.33 7.23
N GLU A 67 -2.41 -15.75 8.17
CA GLU A 67 -2.94 -16.48 9.33
C GLU A 67 -3.89 -17.60 8.90
N GLU A 68 -4.70 -17.39 7.86
CA GLU A 68 -5.62 -18.38 7.29
C GLU A 68 -4.89 -19.47 6.48
N ALA A 69 -3.89 -19.10 5.68
CA ALA A 69 -3.12 -20.07 4.89
C ALA A 69 -2.24 -20.99 5.76
N ASN A 70 -1.70 -20.48 6.85
CA ASN A 70 -0.77 -21.22 7.72
C ASN A 70 -1.41 -21.70 9.02
N PHE A 71 -2.65 -21.29 9.33
CA PHE A 71 -3.37 -21.61 10.56
C PHE A 71 -2.60 -21.26 11.86
N VAL A 72 -1.71 -20.27 11.79
CA VAL A 72 -0.89 -19.79 12.91
C VAL A 72 -1.11 -18.30 13.10
N ARG A 73 -1.37 -17.88 14.34
CA ARG A 73 -1.54 -16.45 14.68
C ARG A 73 -0.21 -15.74 14.77
N LEU A 74 -0.10 -14.59 14.12
CA LEU A 74 1.08 -13.74 14.28
C LEU A 74 1.07 -13.06 15.66
N PRO A 75 2.25 -12.90 16.28
CA PRO A 75 2.35 -12.10 17.49
C PRO A 75 1.90 -10.66 17.25
N LYS A 76 1.49 -9.99 18.32
CA LYS A 76 1.20 -8.54 18.27
C LYS A 76 2.48 -7.78 17.92
N THR A 77 2.35 -6.65 17.24
CA THR A 77 3.48 -5.82 16.77
C THR A 77 4.50 -5.59 17.89
N SER A 78 5.77 -5.89 17.63
CA SER A 78 6.85 -5.67 18.59
C SER A 78 7.03 -4.19 18.87
N ARG A 79 7.67 -3.84 20.00
CA ARG A 79 8.05 -2.45 20.31
C ARG A 79 8.92 -1.86 19.19
N LYS A 80 9.83 -2.67 18.64
CA LYS A 80 10.69 -2.28 17.51
C LYS A 80 9.87 -1.91 16.28
N ASP A 81 8.90 -2.73 15.92
CA ASP A 81 8.06 -2.49 14.74
C ASP A 81 7.18 -1.26 14.95
N ARG A 82 6.61 -1.12 16.15
CA ARG A 82 5.81 0.06 16.52
C ARG A 82 6.59 1.36 16.38
N THR A 83 7.85 1.40 16.83
CA THR A 83 8.70 2.58 16.67
C THR A 83 9.03 2.85 15.20
N ARG A 84 9.29 1.80 14.39
CA ARG A 84 9.50 1.96 12.94
C ARG A 84 8.26 2.53 12.25
N HIS A 85 7.08 1.98 12.55
CA HIS A 85 5.82 2.49 12.01
C HIS A 85 5.55 3.93 12.43
N GLN A 86 5.77 4.29 13.70
CA GLN A 86 5.59 5.66 14.18
C GLN A 86 6.53 6.66 13.49
N ASN A 87 7.79 6.27 13.28
CA ASN A 87 8.77 7.13 12.62
C ASN A 87 8.47 7.30 11.12
N GLY A 88 7.97 6.26 10.46
CA GLY A 88 7.52 6.33 9.06
C GLY A 88 6.22 7.11 8.89
N ALA A 89 5.24 6.87 9.77
CA ALA A 89 3.92 7.52 9.73
C ALA A 89 3.97 9.03 9.98
N ARG A 90 5.01 9.56 10.63
CA ARG A 90 5.18 11.02 10.78
C ARG A 90 5.30 11.76 9.44
N ARG A 91 5.68 11.07 8.36
CA ARG A 91 5.81 11.64 7.01
C ARG A 91 4.53 11.53 6.17
N GLU A 92 3.57 10.72 6.61
CA GLU A 92 2.32 10.46 5.88
C GLU A 92 1.15 10.70 6.85
N ALA A 93 0.56 11.90 6.78
CA ALA A 93 -0.55 12.26 7.65
C ALA A 93 -1.84 11.60 7.15
N GLY A 94 -2.35 10.60 7.88
CA GLY A 94 -3.65 10.02 7.60
C GLY A 94 -4.79 10.90 8.11
N TYR A 95 -5.71 11.30 7.23
CA TYR A 95 -6.92 12.06 7.61
C TYR A 95 -8.14 11.49 6.87
N GLY A 96 -9.25 11.31 7.59
CA GLY A 96 -10.49 10.81 7.00
C GLY A 96 -10.47 9.35 6.49
N GLY A 97 -9.38 8.60 6.71
CA GLY A 97 -9.18 7.29 6.08
C GLY A 97 -8.39 7.35 4.76
N GLU A 98 -7.95 8.54 4.37
CA GLU A 98 -7.05 8.79 3.24
C GLU A 98 -5.64 9.13 3.74
N GLU A 99 -4.65 8.87 2.90
CA GLU A 99 -3.24 9.21 3.18
C GLU A 99 -2.88 10.51 2.48
N TRP A 100 -2.62 11.55 3.26
CA TRP A 100 -2.09 12.81 2.73
C TRP A 100 -0.57 12.74 2.73
N ARG A 101 -0.01 12.92 1.53
CA ARG A 101 1.43 12.89 1.30
C ARG A 101 1.93 14.31 1.07
N GLU A 102 3.14 14.56 1.52
CA GLU A 102 3.84 15.80 1.21
C GLU A 102 4.12 15.89 -0.31
N LEU A 103 4.00 17.09 -0.86
CA LEU A 103 4.11 17.33 -2.30
C LEU A 103 5.54 17.25 -2.85
N GLY A 104 6.59 17.29 -2.01
CA GLY A 104 7.99 17.34 -2.45
C GLY A 104 8.41 16.15 -3.34
N GLU A 105 8.75 15.02 -2.72
CA GLU A 105 9.26 13.85 -3.47
C GLU A 105 8.20 13.21 -4.41
N GLY A 106 6.92 13.43 -4.12
CA GLY A 106 5.80 12.90 -4.92
C GLY A 106 5.69 13.58 -6.28
N VAL A 107 5.75 14.92 -6.32
CA VAL A 107 5.57 15.70 -7.54
C VAL A 107 6.78 15.58 -8.47
N GLU A 108 8.00 15.61 -7.93
CA GLU A 108 9.22 15.42 -8.73
C GLU A 108 9.22 14.07 -9.47
N ARG A 109 8.66 13.03 -8.84
CA ARG A 109 8.55 11.71 -9.47
C ARG A 109 7.54 11.71 -10.62
N ILE A 110 6.42 12.41 -10.47
CA ILE A 110 5.42 12.58 -11.53
C ILE A 110 6.07 13.29 -12.71
N GLU A 111 6.75 14.41 -12.46
CA GLU A 111 7.44 15.19 -13.51
C GLU A 111 8.48 14.33 -14.26
N ARG A 112 9.27 13.54 -13.54
CA ARG A 112 10.26 12.65 -14.17
C ARG A 112 9.61 11.56 -15.02
N LEU A 113 8.49 10.99 -14.59
CA LEU A 113 7.78 9.93 -15.31
C LEU A 113 7.08 10.48 -16.56
N THR A 114 6.48 11.67 -16.48
CA THR A 114 5.85 12.33 -17.63
C THR A 114 6.88 12.78 -18.66
N ARG A 115 7.97 13.44 -18.24
CA ARG A 115 9.04 13.88 -19.14
C ARG A 115 9.73 12.72 -19.88
N ARG A 116 9.91 11.58 -19.21
CA ARG A 116 10.45 10.37 -19.85
C ARG A 116 9.52 9.81 -20.94
N LYS A 117 8.20 9.87 -20.73
CA LYS A 117 7.22 9.43 -21.72
C LYS A 117 7.33 10.28 -23.00
N ASP A 118 7.50 11.59 -22.86
CA ASP A 118 7.59 12.51 -24.00
C ASP A 118 8.91 12.35 -24.78
N GLY A 119 10.03 12.09 -24.08
CA GLY A 119 11.34 11.86 -24.71
C GLY A 119 11.52 10.50 -25.40
N GLY A 120 10.59 9.56 -25.18
CA GLY A 120 10.59 8.24 -25.83
C GLY A 120 9.76 8.15 -27.11
N ALA A 121 9.07 9.22 -27.49
CA ALA A 121 8.22 9.27 -28.69
C ALA A 121 8.98 9.69 -29.97
N GLY A 122 10.31 9.55 -29.98
CA GLY A 122 11.19 9.97 -31.06
C GLY A 122 12.12 8.87 -31.55
N THR A 123 11.56 7.75 -32.02
CA THR A 123 12.05 6.87 -33.11
C THR A 123 10.90 5.95 -33.53
#